data_AF-A0A971LUP5-F1
#
_entry.id   AF-A0A971LUP5-F1
#
_cell.length_a   1.000
_cell.length_b   1.000
_cell.length_c   1.000
_cell.angle_alpha   90.00
_cell.angle_beta   90.00
_cell.angle_gamma   90.00
#
_symmetry.space_group_name_H-M   'P 1'
#
loop_
_entity.id
_entity.type
_entity.pdbx_description
1 polymer ?
#
loop_
_entity_poly.entity_id
_entity_poly.type
_entity_poly.pdbx_seq_one_letter_code
_entity_poly.pdbx_strand_id
1 'polypeptide(L)'
;MQDVYKNRVAETDVSETKEYTDSAVPKSQRKNFGQLVFVWIGYVFTVTIMTAGGNIALGSANITQALKAVGIAFLFLVVLGSAVAVMTVAIGICAPFMIIIGMVGMMVYGESDIAYILKAQGLIAPAWFALVVNVWSTAQGNVYSSSLNLSSIFTKIPRERLVIIFGGLGTIMGLLGIYRYFGDWLSFLASIFPAVGGVIIADYFFTYKEGYYSINSVKLPKYIWLSYISVAGGILSNFFLNFGLSAINSLITSFIIQAIFSILFIRKEIKNLNEDISVEAPIV
;
A
#
# COMPACT_ATOMS: atom_id res chain seq x y z
N MET A 1 -27.86 -16.28 -3.64
CA MET A 1 -26.87 -15.23 -3.31
C MET A 1 -26.36 -14.53 -4.57
N GLN A 2 -26.13 -15.26 -5.68
CA GLN A 2 -25.85 -14.67 -6.99
C GLN A 2 -27.07 -13.96 -7.63
N ASP A 3 -28.30 -14.49 -7.45
CA ASP A 3 -29.48 -13.93 -8.13
C ASP A 3 -29.94 -12.56 -7.60
N VAL A 4 -29.76 -12.31 -6.30
CA VAL A 4 -30.04 -11.00 -5.69
C VAL A 4 -29.01 -9.95 -6.12
N TYR A 5 -27.79 -10.39 -6.48
CA TYR A 5 -26.72 -9.52 -6.97
C TYR A 5 -26.92 -9.16 -8.44
N LYS A 6 -27.28 -10.14 -9.29
CA LYS A 6 -27.62 -9.90 -10.71
C LYS A 6 -28.78 -8.93 -10.89
N ASN A 7 -29.82 -9.04 -10.07
CA ASN A 7 -31.03 -8.25 -10.25
C ASN A 7 -30.88 -6.77 -9.83
N ARG A 8 -29.91 -6.41 -8.96
CA ARG A 8 -29.65 -4.99 -8.62
C ARG A 8 -28.89 -4.22 -9.70
N VAL A 9 -28.09 -4.92 -10.50
CA VAL A 9 -27.33 -4.29 -11.60
C VAL A 9 -28.24 -4.01 -12.80
N ALA A 10 -29.35 -4.73 -12.94
CA ALA A 10 -30.33 -4.47 -13.99
C ALA A 10 -31.10 -3.15 -13.82
N GLU A 11 -31.15 -2.57 -12.62
CA GLU A 11 -31.89 -1.33 -12.31
C GLU A 11 -30.99 -0.10 -12.09
N THR A 12 -29.67 -0.24 -12.15
CA THR A 12 -28.77 0.91 -12.14
C THR A 12 -28.40 1.23 -13.59
N ASP A 13 -28.89 2.37 -14.07
CA ASP A 13 -28.64 2.93 -15.39
C ASP A 13 -27.15 2.80 -15.76
N VAL A 14 -26.82 1.84 -16.64
CA VAL A 14 -25.45 1.40 -17.00
C VAL A 14 -24.71 2.47 -17.82
N SER A 15 -25.27 3.67 -17.96
CA SER A 15 -24.76 4.75 -18.79
C SER A 15 -23.76 5.69 -18.10
N GLU A 16 -23.66 5.71 -16.76
CA GLU A 16 -22.87 6.74 -16.06
C GLU A 16 -21.60 6.30 -15.31
N THR A 17 -21.39 5.01 -15.00
CA THR A 17 -20.16 4.56 -14.32
C THR A 17 -19.22 3.83 -15.26
N LYS A 18 -18.30 4.57 -15.87
CA LYS A 18 -17.13 4.03 -16.61
C LYS A 18 -16.10 3.39 -15.67
N GLU A 19 -16.52 2.47 -14.81
CA GLU A 19 -15.64 1.78 -13.86
C GLU A 19 -15.60 0.28 -14.18
N TYR A 20 -14.39 -0.20 -14.52
CA TYR A 20 -14.12 -1.60 -14.85
C TYR A 20 -13.74 -2.39 -13.60
N THR A 21 -14.51 -2.26 -12.53
CA THR A 21 -14.18 -2.86 -11.23
C THR A 21 -14.32 -4.38 -11.26
N ASP A 22 -15.33 -4.89 -11.98
CA ASP A 22 -15.67 -6.32 -12.04
C ASP A 22 -15.41 -6.95 -13.42
N SER A 23 -14.70 -6.24 -14.30
CA SER A 23 -14.42 -6.71 -15.66
C SER A 23 -13.04 -6.31 -16.14
N ALA A 24 -12.48 -7.08 -17.08
CA ALA A 24 -11.19 -6.75 -17.66
C ALA A 24 -11.24 -5.42 -18.40
N VAL A 25 -10.29 -4.52 -18.11
CA VAL A 25 -10.21 -3.21 -18.77
C VAL A 25 -10.02 -3.38 -20.30
N PRO A 26 -10.96 -2.86 -21.12
CA PRO A 26 -10.86 -2.91 -22.58
C PRO A 26 -9.55 -2.31 -23.07
N LYS A 27 -8.95 -2.88 -24.12
CA LYS A 27 -7.65 -2.41 -24.65
C LYS A 27 -7.65 -0.92 -25.00
N SER A 28 -8.76 -0.38 -25.48
CA SER A 28 -8.94 1.04 -25.82
C SER A 28 -8.90 1.99 -24.62
N GLN A 29 -9.15 1.48 -23.40
CA GLN A 29 -9.19 2.25 -22.17
C GLN A 29 -7.92 2.08 -21.32
N ARG A 30 -6.97 1.27 -21.77
CA ARG A 30 -5.69 1.07 -21.08
C ARG A 30 -4.83 2.32 -21.22
N LYS A 31 -4.25 2.78 -20.12
CA LYS A 31 -3.30 3.90 -20.11
C LYS A 31 -2.03 3.51 -20.84
N ASN A 32 -1.47 4.45 -21.61
CA ASN A 32 -0.19 4.25 -22.26
C ASN A 32 0.97 4.41 -21.26
N PHE A 33 2.18 3.98 -21.65
CA PHE A 33 3.36 4.03 -20.79
C PHE A 33 3.64 5.45 -20.26
N GLY A 34 3.54 6.47 -21.12
CA GLY A 34 3.78 7.86 -20.73
C GLY A 34 2.78 8.39 -19.69
N GLN A 35 1.49 8.04 -19.82
CA GLN A 35 0.46 8.38 -18.85
C GLN A 35 0.72 7.72 -17.50
N LEU A 36 1.18 6.46 -17.49
CA LEU A 36 1.57 5.78 -16.26
C LEU A 36 2.75 6.48 -15.60
N VAL A 37 3.81 6.81 -16.36
CA VAL A 37 4.96 7.55 -15.84
C VAL A 37 4.54 8.91 -15.25
N PHE A 38 3.70 9.68 -15.96
CA PHE A 38 3.21 10.97 -15.49
C PHE A 38 2.43 10.87 -14.18
N VAL A 39 1.56 9.86 -14.04
CA VAL A 39 0.82 9.61 -12.79
C VAL A 39 1.79 9.27 -11.65
N TRP A 40 2.79 8.43 -11.90
CA TRP A 40 3.77 8.03 -10.89
C TRP A 40 4.70 9.17 -10.48
N ILE A 41 5.03 10.11 -11.38
CA ILE A 41 5.77 11.33 -11.02
C ILE A 41 5.01 12.10 -9.93
N GLY A 42 3.71 12.34 -10.12
CA GLY A 42 2.88 13.01 -9.13
C GLY A 42 2.85 12.29 -7.77
N TYR A 43 2.82 10.95 -7.79
CA TYR A 43 2.85 10.14 -6.56
C TYR A 43 4.14 10.29 -5.74
N VAL A 44 5.28 10.53 -6.40
CA VAL A 44 6.58 10.72 -5.73
C VAL A 44 6.75 12.15 -5.20
N PHE A 45 5.93 13.10 -5.64
CA PHE A 45 5.97 14.49 -5.18
C PHE A 45 5.21 14.65 -3.85
N THR A 46 5.80 14.17 -2.75
CA THR A 46 5.19 14.23 -1.42
C THR A 46 6.09 14.91 -0.39
N VAL A 47 5.46 15.54 0.61
CA VAL A 47 6.15 16.17 1.74
C VAL A 47 6.97 15.12 2.51
N THR A 48 6.48 13.89 2.64
CA THR A 48 7.17 12.81 3.37
C THR A 48 8.56 12.51 2.80
N ILE A 49 8.72 12.53 1.48
CA ILE A 49 10.03 12.32 0.83
C ILE A 49 10.96 13.52 1.08
N MET A 50 10.43 14.73 1.13
CA MET A 50 11.21 15.93 1.48
C MET A 50 11.66 15.89 2.94
N THR A 51 10.77 15.52 3.86
CA THR A 51 11.10 15.35 5.29
C THR A 51 12.20 14.31 5.49
N ALA A 52 12.20 13.22 4.70
CA ALA A 52 13.31 12.27 4.71
C ALA A 52 14.64 12.95 4.35
N GLY A 53 14.66 13.82 3.34
CA GLY A 53 15.83 14.65 3.00
C GLY A 53 16.24 15.63 4.10
N GLY A 54 15.27 16.23 4.79
CA GLY A 54 15.52 17.06 5.96
C GLY A 54 16.19 16.28 7.10
N ASN A 55 15.72 15.07 7.39
CA ASN A 55 16.33 14.21 8.40
C ASN A 55 17.75 13.78 8.02
N ILE A 56 18.00 13.51 6.72
CA ILE A 56 19.35 13.26 6.21
C ILE A 56 20.25 14.48 6.40
N ALA A 57 19.73 15.69 6.18
CA ALA A 57 20.47 16.94 6.43
C ALA A 57 20.87 17.08 7.90
N LEU A 58 19.93 16.88 8.83
CA LEU A 58 20.17 16.98 10.27
C LEU A 58 21.17 15.92 10.78
N GLY A 59 21.13 14.72 10.21
CA GLY A 59 22.03 13.62 10.58
C GLY A 59 23.41 13.67 9.90
N SER A 60 23.64 14.61 8.98
CA SER A 60 24.88 14.72 8.22
C SER A 60 25.75 15.86 8.75
N ALA A 61 27.05 15.60 8.93
CA ALA A 61 27.98 16.63 9.40
C ALA A 61 28.26 17.70 8.33
N ASN A 62 28.13 17.35 7.04
CA ASN A 62 28.39 18.23 5.90
C ASN A 62 27.44 17.93 4.73
N ILE A 63 27.16 18.93 3.88
CA ILE A 63 26.33 18.78 2.69
C ILE A 63 26.89 17.72 1.71
N THR A 64 28.20 17.60 1.60
CA THR A 64 28.84 16.59 0.75
C THR A 64 28.57 15.17 1.24
N GLN A 65 28.49 14.96 2.56
CA GLN A 65 28.12 13.66 3.13
C GLN A 65 26.65 13.35 2.86
N ALA A 66 25.78 14.34 3.05
CA ALA A 66 24.37 14.22 2.76
C ALA A 66 24.13 13.87 1.27
N LEU A 67 24.78 14.59 0.35
CA LEU A 67 24.70 14.33 -1.10
C LEU A 67 25.22 12.92 -1.47
N LYS A 68 26.31 12.45 -0.85
CA LYS A 68 26.80 11.07 -1.05
C LYS A 68 25.78 10.05 -0.55
N ALA A 69 25.16 10.27 0.60
CA ALA A 69 24.12 9.38 1.14
C ALA A 69 22.90 9.33 0.21
N VAL A 70 22.45 10.47 -0.30
CA VAL A 70 21.37 10.55 -1.30
C VAL A 70 21.75 9.83 -2.59
N GLY A 71 22.99 9.97 -3.07
CA GLY A 71 23.47 9.28 -4.26
C GLY A 71 23.47 7.75 -4.10
N ILE A 72 23.90 7.24 -2.95
CA ILE A 72 23.85 5.79 -2.65
C ILE A 72 22.40 5.31 -2.58
N ALA A 73 21.53 6.06 -1.89
CA ALA A 73 20.10 5.74 -1.80
C ALA A 73 19.45 5.72 -3.18
N PHE A 74 19.79 6.68 -4.04
CA PHE A 74 19.31 6.74 -5.42
C PHE A 74 19.72 5.50 -6.22
N LEU A 75 21.00 5.10 -6.19
CA LEU A 75 21.46 3.90 -6.90
C LEU A 75 20.71 2.65 -6.43
N PHE A 76 20.53 2.50 -5.11
CA PHE A 76 19.76 1.41 -4.54
C PHE A 76 18.30 1.41 -5.01
N LEU A 77 17.66 2.57 -5.03
CA LEU A 77 16.28 2.73 -5.50
C LEU A 77 16.11 2.45 -6.99
N VAL A 78 17.08 2.84 -7.83
CA VAL A 78 17.07 2.51 -9.27
C VAL A 78 17.18 1.01 -9.49
N VAL A 79 18.06 0.33 -8.74
CA VAL A 79 18.19 -1.14 -8.83
C VAL A 79 16.88 -1.82 -8.44
N LEU A 80 16.26 -1.43 -7.32
CA LEU A 80 14.96 -1.96 -6.92
C LEU A 80 13.86 -1.64 -7.92
N GLY A 81 13.83 -0.40 -8.42
CA GLY A 81 12.84 0.07 -9.38
C GLY A 81 13.01 -0.52 -10.77
N SER A 82 14.18 -1.07 -11.12
CA SER A 82 14.47 -1.61 -12.45
C SER A 82 13.62 -2.85 -12.80
N ALA A 83 13.10 -3.55 -11.79
CA ALA A 83 12.15 -4.66 -11.99
C ALA A 83 10.81 -4.19 -12.58
N VAL A 84 10.48 -2.88 -12.47
CA VAL A 84 9.25 -2.28 -12.99
C VAL A 84 9.61 -0.96 -13.69
N ALA A 85 9.78 -0.99 -15.01
CA ALA A 85 10.28 0.14 -15.82
C ALA A 85 9.60 1.52 -15.54
N VAL A 86 8.30 1.51 -15.22
CA VAL A 86 7.56 2.72 -14.85
C VAL A 86 8.01 3.28 -13.50
N MET A 87 8.27 2.41 -12.51
CA MET A 87 8.72 2.81 -11.18
C MET A 87 10.16 3.33 -11.20
N THR A 88 11.00 2.85 -12.11
CA THR A 88 12.38 3.34 -12.25
C THR A 88 12.43 4.84 -12.56
N VAL A 89 11.56 5.34 -13.44
CA VAL A 89 11.53 6.77 -13.81
C VAL A 89 11.03 7.62 -12.65
N ALA A 90 9.92 7.22 -12.04
CA ALA A 90 9.30 7.99 -10.95
C ALA A 90 10.15 7.98 -9.68
N ILE A 91 10.52 6.79 -9.19
CA ILE A 91 11.31 6.66 -7.95
C ILE A 91 12.75 7.05 -8.19
N GLY A 92 13.31 6.73 -9.36
CA GLY A 92 14.69 7.06 -9.68
C GLY A 92 14.89 8.57 -9.82
N ILE A 93 14.10 9.27 -10.63
CA ILE A 93 14.42 10.68 -10.92
C ILE A 93 13.75 11.63 -9.91
N CYS A 94 12.48 11.39 -9.59
CA CYS A 94 11.71 12.36 -8.82
C CYS A 94 12.00 12.26 -7.32
N ALA A 95 12.27 11.07 -6.77
CA ALA A 95 12.49 10.93 -5.34
C ALA A 95 13.78 11.62 -4.86
N PRO A 96 14.95 11.43 -5.51
CA PRO A 96 16.17 12.15 -5.14
C PRO A 96 16.03 13.65 -5.31
N PHE A 97 15.32 14.11 -6.34
CA PHE A 97 15.03 15.53 -6.53
C PHE A 97 14.28 16.12 -5.33
N MET A 98 13.20 15.46 -4.89
CA MET A 98 12.43 15.88 -3.71
C MET A 98 13.24 15.80 -2.41
N ILE A 99 14.06 14.76 -2.24
CA ILE A 99 14.98 14.61 -1.10
C ILE A 99 15.96 15.79 -1.07
N ILE A 100 16.53 16.18 -2.20
CA ILE A 100 17.48 17.30 -2.29
C ILE A 100 16.79 18.62 -1.91
N ILE A 101 15.56 18.87 -2.38
CA ILE A 101 14.82 20.08 -2.00
C ILE A 101 14.61 20.14 -0.49
N GLY A 102 14.14 19.05 0.13
CA GLY A 102 13.93 19.00 1.58
C GLY A 102 15.23 19.14 2.38
N MET A 103 16.32 18.56 1.87
CA MET A 103 17.66 18.66 2.46
C MET A 103 18.18 20.11 2.42
N VAL A 104 18.13 20.76 1.25
CA VAL A 104 18.56 22.16 1.10
C VAL A 104 17.67 23.09 1.92
N GLY A 105 16.36 22.86 1.91
CA GLY A 105 15.40 23.58 2.74
C GLY A 105 15.77 23.54 4.21
N MET A 106 16.08 22.35 4.72
CA MET A 106 16.48 22.16 6.12
C MET A 106 17.78 22.91 6.42
N MET A 107 18.78 22.86 5.53
CA MET A 107 20.06 23.52 5.76
C MET A 107 19.99 25.05 5.71
N VAL A 108 19.10 25.62 4.88
CA VAL A 108 19.01 27.08 4.66
C VAL A 108 17.95 27.73 5.55
N TYR A 109 16.78 27.13 5.65
CA TYR A 109 15.61 27.69 6.32
C TYR A 109 15.26 27.00 7.63
N GLY A 110 15.92 25.88 7.97
CA GLY A 110 15.59 25.07 9.14
C GLY A 110 14.31 24.25 8.99
N GLU A 111 13.78 24.14 7.77
CA GLU A 111 12.49 23.51 7.47
C GLU A 111 12.61 22.58 6.27
N SER A 112 12.02 21.39 6.34
CA SER A 112 12.06 20.41 5.23
C SER A 112 10.80 20.38 4.38
N ASP A 113 9.71 20.98 4.86
CA ASP A 113 8.46 21.07 4.11
C ASP A 113 8.51 22.28 3.16
N ILE A 114 8.20 22.05 1.88
CA ILE A 114 8.15 23.09 0.86
C ILE A 114 7.25 24.26 1.25
N ALA A 115 6.16 24.00 1.97
CA ALA A 115 5.23 25.04 2.38
C ALA A 115 5.84 25.99 3.41
N TYR A 116 6.58 25.45 4.39
CA TYR A 116 7.28 26.25 5.38
C TYR A 116 8.47 26.98 4.76
N ILE A 117 9.18 26.34 3.82
CA ILE A 117 10.25 26.97 3.03
C ILE A 117 9.71 28.17 2.24
N LEU A 118 8.62 27.99 1.49
CA LEU A 118 7.97 29.06 0.73
C LEU A 118 7.43 30.16 1.66
N LYS A 119 6.86 29.81 2.82
CA LYS A 119 6.45 30.78 3.84
C LYS A 119 7.65 31.62 4.32
N ALA A 120 8.80 31.01 4.59
CA ALA A 120 10.02 31.71 4.98
C ALA A 120 10.54 32.67 3.89
N GLN A 121 10.26 32.36 2.62
CA GLN A 121 10.58 33.21 1.47
C GLN A 121 9.54 34.33 1.21
N GLY A 122 8.51 34.47 2.05
CA GLY A 122 7.42 35.44 1.85
C GLY A 122 6.35 34.98 0.85
N LEU A 123 6.43 33.76 0.34
CA LEU A 123 5.55 33.17 -0.66
C LEU A 123 4.42 32.34 0.00
N ILE A 124 3.71 32.93 0.97
CA ILE A 124 2.69 32.20 1.74
C ILE A 124 1.47 31.78 0.92
N ALA A 125 1.04 32.61 -0.04
CA ALA A 125 -0.11 32.31 -0.90
C ALA A 125 0.12 31.07 -1.79
N PRO A 126 1.23 30.97 -2.57
CA PRO A 126 1.51 29.76 -3.33
C PRO A 126 1.82 28.56 -2.43
N ALA A 127 2.41 28.76 -1.24
CA ALA A 127 2.61 27.68 -0.26
C ALA A 127 1.29 27.04 0.18
N TRP A 128 0.31 27.87 0.54
CA TRP A 128 -1.02 27.41 0.93
C TRP A 128 -1.71 26.67 -0.22
N PHE A 129 -1.67 27.23 -1.43
CA PHE A 129 -2.30 26.61 -2.60
C PHE A 129 -1.66 25.25 -2.93
N ALA A 130 -0.33 25.16 -2.93
CA ALA A 130 0.39 23.93 -3.19
C ALA A 130 0.05 22.85 -2.14
N LEU A 131 -0.04 23.20 -0.85
CA LEU A 131 -0.45 22.28 0.20
C LEU A 131 -1.87 21.74 -0.02
N VAL A 132 -2.83 22.63 -0.28
CA VAL A 132 -4.24 22.24 -0.45
C VAL A 132 -4.39 21.31 -1.65
N VAL A 133 -3.78 21.65 -2.79
CA VAL A 133 -3.86 20.82 -4.00
C VAL A 133 -3.21 19.46 -3.78
N ASN A 134 -2.04 19.41 -3.14
CA ASN A 134 -1.32 18.17 -2.85
C ASN A 134 -2.12 17.24 -1.91
N VAL A 135 -2.70 17.80 -0.84
CA VAL A 135 -3.52 17.04 0.11
C VAL A 135 -4.81 16.57 -0.55
N TRP A 136 -5.49 17.41 -1.33
CA TRP A 136 -6.75 17.06 -1.98
C TRP A 136 -6.56 15.91 -2.97
N SER A 137 -5.63 16.00 -3.92
CA SER A 137 -5.45 14.96 -4.94
C SER A 137 -5.17 13.59 -4.33
N THR A 138 -4.35 13.53 -3.29
CA THR A 138 -3.99 12.28 -2.61
C THR A 138 -5.12 11.76 -1.73
N ALA A 139 -5.81 12.65 -1.01
CA ALA A 139 -6.95 12.29 -0.18
C ALA A 139 -8.09 11.70 -1.02
N GLN A 140 -8.33 12.24 -2.22
CA GLN A 140 -9.33 11.70 -3.15
C GLN A 140 -9.02 10.24 -3.53
N GLY A 141 -7.76 9.92 -3.86
CA GLY A 141 -7.34 8.55 -4.16
C GLY A 141 -7.52 7.59 -2.98
N ASN A 142 -7.24 8.05 -1.75
CA ASN A 142 -7.41 7.26 -0.54
C ASN A 142 -8.88 7.01 -0.21
N VAL A 143 -9.75 8.02 -0.34
CA VAL A 143 -11.19 7.86 -0.17
C VAL A 143 -11.78 6.94 -1.25
N TYR A 144 -11.29 7.06 -2.49
CA TYR A 144 -11.74 6.22 -3.59
C TYR A 144 -11.46 4.74 -3.33
N SER A 145 -10.21 4.38 -3.04
CA SER A 145 -9.81 2.98 -2.82
C SER A 145 -10.40 2.40 -1.54
N SER A 146 -10.44 3.16 -0.44
CA SER A 146 -11.03 2.71 0.83
C SER A 146 -12.54 2.48 0.72
N SER A 147 -13.27 3.37 0.06
CA SER A 147 -14.72 3.21 -0.14
C SER A 147 -15.07 2.03 -1.02
N LEU A 148 -14.24 1.72 -2.03
CA LEU A 148 -14.41 0.53 -2.85
C LEU A 148 -14.21 -0.76 -2.04
N ASN A 149 -13.13 -0.82 -1.23
CA ASN A 149 -12.90 -1.93 -0.31
C ASN A 149 -14.05 -2.09 0.70
N LEU A 150 -14.54 -0.98 1.28
CA LEU A 150 -15.67 -1.00 2.20
C LEU A 150 -16.96 -1.48 1.52
N SER A 151 -17.20 -1.10 0.26
CA SER A 151 -18.38 -1.55 -0.48
C SER A 151 -18.39 -3.05 -0.75
N SER A 152 -17.20 -3.66 -0.85
CA SER A 152 -17.05 -5.12 -0.98
C SER A 152 -17.41 -5.87 0.31
N ILE A 153 -17.21 -5.22 1.48
CA ILE A 153 -17.55 -5.78 2.79
C ILE A 153 -19.04 -5.50 3.12
N PHE A 154 -19.46 -4.25 2.97
CA PHE A 154 -20.79 -3.75 3.31
C PHE A 154 -21.69 -3.67 2.07
N THR A 155 -21.96 -4.82 1.46
CA THR A 155 -22.74 -4.93 0.20
C THR A 155 -24.17 -4.37 0.25
N LYS A 156 -24.71 -4.13 1.45
CA LYS A 156 -26.06 -3.59 1.64
C LYS A 156 -26.12 -2.06 1.72
N ILE A 157 -24.97 -1.39 1.90
CA ILE A 157 -24.89 0.06 2.11
C ILE A 157 -24.31 0.71 0.85
N PRO A 158 -24.95 1.77 0.29
CA PRO A 158 -24.40 2.47 -0.86
C PRO A 158 -23.07 3.14 -0.51
N ARG A 159 -22.16 3.18 -1.48
CA ARG A 159 -20.79 3.64 -1.32
C ARG A 159 -20.70 5.07 -0.78
N GLU A 160 -21.57 5.96 -1.26
CA GLU A 160 -21.62 7.37 -0.88
C GLU A 160 -21.87 7.53 0.63
N ARG A 161 -22.75 6.68 1.19
CA ARG A 161 -23.01 6.68 2.64
C ARG A 161 -21.80 6.16 3.41
N LEU A 162 -21.11 5.15 2.90
CA LEU A 162 -19.87 4.66 3.53
C LEU A 162 -18.81 5.76 3.57
N VAL A 163 -18.65 6.53 2.48
CA VAL A 163 -17.73 7.67 2.42
C VAL A 163 -18.10 8.73 3.46
N ILE A 164 -19.37 9.11 3.58
CA ILE A 164 -19.81 10.13 4.54
C ILE A 164 -19.59 9.65 5.98
N ILE A 165 -19.95 8.39 6.29
CA ILE A 165 -19.82 7.84 7.65
C ILE A 165 -18.35 7.74 8.06
N PHE A 166 -17.53 7.05 7.27
CA PHE A 166 -16.12 6.83 7.61
C PHE A 166 -15.28 8.10 7.44
N GLY A 167 -15.62 8.96 6.48
CA GLY A 167 -15.03 10.30 6.34
C GLY A 167 -15.32 11.16 7.57
N GLY A 168 -16.57 11.22 8.02
CA GLY A 168 -16.97 11.94 9.23
C GLY A 168 -16.28 11.40 10.48
N LEU A 169 -16.23 10.08 10.65
CA LEU A 169 -15.48 9.44 11.74
C LEU A 169 -13.99 9.80 11.70
N GLY A 170 -13.37 9.73 10.53
CA GLY A 170 -11.97 10.12 10.34
C GLY A 170 -11.70 11.58 10.67
N THR A 171 -12.61 12.49 10.27
CA THR A 171 -12.52 13.92 10.63
C THR A 171 -12.61 14.11 12.13
N ILE A 172 -13.56 13.45 12.81
CA ILE A 172 -13.70 13.53 14.27
C ILE A 172 -12.42 13.00 14.95
N MET A 173 -11.91 11.84 14.54
CA MET A 173 -10.67 11.28 15.08
C MET A 173 -9.47 12.22 14.85
N GLY A 174 -9.42 12.87 13.69
CA GLY A 174 -8.44 13.92 13.39
C GLY A 174 -8.51 15.10 14.34
N LEU A 175 -9.72 15.61 14.61
CA LEU A 175 -9.98 16.69 15.56
C LEU A 175 -9.63 16.29 17.00
N LEU A 176 -9.83 15.02 17.36
CA LEU A 176 -9.41 14.46 18.66
C LEU A 176 -7.90 14.26 18.79
N GLY A 177 -7.12 14.57 17.75
CA GLY A 177 -5.66 14.62 17.83
C GLY A 177 -4.96 13.29 17.51
N ILE A 178 -5.62 12.35 16.84
CA ILE A 178 -4.99 11.06 16.48
C ILE A 178 -3.72 11.23 15.63
N TYR A 179 -3.58 12.35 14.91
CA TYR A 179 -2.38 12.70 14.14
C TYR A 179 -1.10 12.74 15.01
N ARG A 180 -1.23 12.91 16.34
CA ARG A 180 -0.10 12.86 17.27
C ARG A 180 0.54 11.47 17.37
N TYR A 181 -0.23 10.41 17.12
CA TYR A 181 0.22 9.02 17.12
C TYR A 181 0.52 8.51 15.72
N PHE A 182 0.64 9.40 14.73
CA PHE A 182 0.80 9.02 13.33
C PHE A 182 2.09 8.24 13.08
N GLY A 183 3.18 8.57 13.78
CA GLY A 183 4.45 7.82 13.69
C GLY A 183 4.33 6.38 14.17
N ASP A 184 3.70 6.16 15.34
CA ASP A 184 3.45 4.82 15.89
C ASP A 184 2.53 4.02 14.98
N TRP A 185 1.49 4.69 14.45
CA TRP A 185 0.58 4.09 13.48
C TRP A 185 1.29 3.64 12.20
N LEU A 186 2.15 4.48 11.62
CA LEU A 186 2.95 4.12 10.45
C LEU A 186 3.91 2.96 10.75
N SER A 187 4.50 2.92 11.95
CA SER A 187 5.39 1.84 12.38
C SER A 187 4.64 0.52 12.50
N PHE A 188 3.44 0.53 13.08
CA PHE A 188 2.55 -0.63 13.11
C PHE A 188 2.17 -1.09 11.70
N LEU A 189 1.77 -0.17 10.82
CA LEU A 189 1.44 -0.50 9.43
C LEU A 189 2.64 -1.07 8.66
N ALA A 190 3.84 -0.54 8.88
CA ALA A 190 5.07 -1.04 8.29
C ALA A 190 5.39 -2.48 8.73
N SER A 191 4.85 -2.94 9.86
CA SER A 191 5.01 -4.32 10.33
C SER A 191 3.93 -5.28 9.79
N ILE A 192 2.67 -4.84 9.72
CA ILE A 192 1.54 -5.72 9.39
C ILE A 192 1.48 -6.09 7.91
N PHE A 193 1.71 -5.13 7.00
CA PHE A 193 1.60 -5.41 5.57
C PHE A 193 2.67 -6.40 5.08
N PRO A 194 3.95 -6.28 5.47
CA PRO A 194 4.95 -7.29 5.13
C PRO A 194 4.66 -8.65 5.77
N ALA A 195 4.07 -8.69 6.98
CA ALA A 195 3.68 -9.94 7.62
C ALA A 195 2.58 -10.67 6.82
N VAL A 196 1.57 -9.94 6.34
CA VAL A 196 0.55 -10.50 5.43
C VAL A 196 1.19 -10.98 4.12
N GLY A 197 2.14 -10.21 3.57
CA GLY A 197 2.91 -10.61 2.40
C GLY A 197 3.68 -11.93 2.61
N GLY A 198 4.33 -12.09 3.76
CA GLY A 198 5.04 -13.32 4.13
C GLY A 198 4.13 -14.55 4.16
N VAL A 199 2.92 -14.41 4.74
CA VAL A 199 1.90 -15.49 4.75
C VAL A 199 1.46 -15.85 3.33
N ILE A 200 1.16 -14.86 2.48
CA ILE A 200 0.71 -15.11 1.10
C ILE A 200 1.80 -15.82 0.29
N ILE A 201 3.06 -15.39 0.43
CA ILE A 201 4.21 -16.02 -0.23
C ILE A 201 4.37 -17.47 0.26
N ALA A 202 4.26 -17.71 1.57
CA ALA A 202 4.34 -19.06 2.11
C ALA A 202 3.20 -19.96 1.62
N ASP A 203 1.98 -19.45 1.54
CA ASP A 203 0.83 -20.20 1.02
C ASP A 203 1.03 -20.58 -0.44
N TYR A 204 1.57 -19.68 -1.26
CA TYR A 204 1.90 -19.97 -2.65
C TYR A 204 2.87 -21.15 -2.79
N PHE A 205 3.97 -21.15 -2.02
CA PHE A 205 5.02 -22.17 -2.14
C PHE A 205 4.73 -23.49 -1.42
N PHE A 206 4.03 -23.47 -0.29
CA PHE A 206 3.84 -24.63 0.58
C PHE A 206 2.42 -25.17 0.62
N THR A 207 1.41 -24.29 0.60
CA THR A 207 -0.01 -24.70 0.66
C THR A 207 -0.52 -25.11 -0.71
N TYR A 208 -0.28 -24.28 -1.73
CA TYR A 208 -0.79 -24.44 -3.10
C TYR A 208 0.32 -24.78 -4.10
N LYS A 209 1.31 -25.57 -3.65
CA LYS A 209 2.48 -25.97 -4.45
C LYS A 209 2.13 -26.58 -5.81
N GLU A 210 0.97 -27.22 -5.90
CA GLU A 210 0.47 -27.91 -7.10
C GLU A 210 -0.35 -26.99 -8.04
N GLY A 211 -0.42 -25.70 -7.73
CA GLY A 211 -1.20 -24.70 -8.46
C GLY A 211 -2.45 -24.27 -7.68
N TYR A 212 -3.00 -23.11 -8.06
CA TYR A 212 -4.29 -22.68 -7.56
C TYR A 212 -5.40 -23.36 -8.35
N TYR A 213 -6.35 -23.94 -7.64
CA TYR A 213 -7.57 -24.40 -8.26
C TYR A 213 -8.42 -23.22 -8.73
N SER A 214 -9.26 -23.46 -9.75
CA SER A 214 -10.22 -22.45 -10.17
C SER A 214 -11.17 -22.11 -9.00
N ILE A 215 -11.52 -20.84 -8.85
CA ILE A 215 -12.34 -20.37 -7.72
C ILE A 215 -13.71 -21.08 -7.63
N ASN A 216 -14.19 -21.62 -8.75
CA ASN A 216 -15.47 -22.31 -8.87
C ASN A 216 -15.37 -23.81 -8.55
N SER A 217 -14.15 -24.38 -8.53
CA SER A 217 -13.92 -25.82 -8.37
C SER A 217 -13.36 -26.20 -7.00
N VAL A 218 -13.22 -25.26 -6.06
CA VAL A 218 -12.68 -25.54 -4.73
C VAL A 218 -13.52 -24.97 -3.61
N LYS A 219 -13.70 -25.80 -2.57
CA LYS A 219 -14.22 -25.34 -1.28
C LYS A 219 -13.06 -24.79 -0.47
N LEU A 220 -13.06 -23.46 -0.30
CA LEU A 220 -12.14 -22.78 0.61
C LEU A 220 -12.74 -22.70 2.01
N PRO A 221 -11.95 -22.96 3.07
CA PRO A 221 -12.40 -22.73 4.44
C PRO A 221 -12.71 -21.24 4.63
N LYS A 222 -13.78 -20.95 5.38
CA LYS A 222 -14.20 -19.57 5.64
C LYS A 222 -13.14 -18.76 6.41
N TYR A 223 -12.39 -19.43 7.29
CA TYR A 223 -11.32 -18.83 8.09
C TYR A 223 -10.18 -19.85 8.25
N ILE A 224 -8.94 -19.39 8.06
CA ILE A 224 -7.74 -20.18 8.38
C ILE A 224 -7.06 -19.51 9.58
N TRP A 225 -7.43 -19.93 10.79
CA TRP A 225 -6.94 -19.34 12.05
C TRP A 225 -5.41 -19.37 12.17
N LEU A 226 -4.79 -20.43 11.66
CA LEU A 226 -3.33 -20.59 11.63
C LEU A 226 -2.66 -19.43 10.87
N SER A 227 -3.22 -18.98 9.75
CA SER A 227 -2.69 -17.85 8.97
C SER A 227 -2.76 -16.53 9.73
N TYR A 228 -3.83 -16.30 10.49
CA TYR A 228 -3.93 -15.11 11.35
C TYR A 228 -2.91 -15.14 12.49
N ILE A 229 -2.63 -16.32 13.05
CA ILE A 229 -1.57 -16.51 14.06
C ILE A 229 -0.19 -16.24 13.44
N SER A 230 0.06 -16.67 12.21
CA SER A 230 1.31 -16.36 11.49
C SER A 230 1.53 -14.86 11.31
N VAL A 231 0.48 -14.11 10.95
CA VAL A 231 0.55 -12.64 10.86
C VAL A 231 0.84 -12.03 12.24
N ALA A 232 0.12 -12.46 13.29
CA ALA A 232 0.34 -11.96 14.65
C ALA A 232 1.78 -12.26 15.13
N GLY A 233 2.31 -13.44 14.84
CA GLY A 233 3.71 -13.80 15.11
C GLY A 233 4.70 -12.92 14.37
N GLY A 234 4.43 -12.59 13.10
CA GLY A 234 5.22 -11.64 12.33
C GLY A 234 5.26 -10.23 12.95
N ILE A 235 4.11 -9.72 13.39
CA ILE A 235 4.03 -8.42 14.08
C ILE A 235 4.80 -8.48 15.41
N LEU A 236 4.57 -9.52 16.20
CA LEU A 236 5.19 -9.71 17.53
C LEU A 236 6.71 -9.87 17.44
N SER A 237 7.23 -10.38 16.33
CA SER A 237 8.67 -10.53 16.12
C SER A 237 9.44 -9.21 16.30
N ASN A 238 8.82 -8.06 16.03
CA ASN A 238 9.44 -6.75 16.16
C ASN A 238 9.74 -6.36 17.61
N PHE A 239 9.07 -6.97 18.59
CA PHE A 239 9.38 -6.75 20.01
C PHE A 239 10.55 -7.60 20.50
N PHE A 240 10.89 -8.68 19.79
CA PHE A 240 11.94 -9.63 20.19
C PHE A 240 13.20 -9.49 19.32
N LEU A 241 13.05 -9.09 18.07
CA LEU A 241 14.12 -8.93 17.09
C LEU A 241 14.48 -7.45 16.94
N ASN A 242 15.49 -7.01 17.69
CA ASN A 242 15.99 -5.64 17.66
C ASN A 242 17.03 -5.36 16.56
N PHE A 243 17.26 -6.30 15.63
CA PHE A 243 18.24 -6.14 14.56
C PHE A 243 17.55 -6.02 13.20
N GLY A 244 18.06 -5.15 12.33
CA GLY A 244 17.56 -5.01 10.95
C GLY A 244 16.29 -4.17 10.83
N LEU A 245 15.65 -4.26 9.66
CA LEU A 245 14.42 -3.52 9.34
C LEU A 245 13.20 -4.29 9.82
N SER A 246 12.31 -3.62 10.56
CA SER A 246 11.07 -4.20 11.09
C SER A 246 10.23 -4.91 10.01
N ALA A 247 10.10 -4.31 8.83
CA ALA A 247 9.39 -4.88 7.69
C ALA A 247 9.97 -6.22 7.22
N ILE A 248 11.30 -6.39 7.27
CA ILE A 248 11.97 -7.64 6.87
C ILE A 248 11.75 -8.71 7.93
N ASN A 249 11.91 -8.35 9.20
CA ASN A 249 11.73 -9.28 10.32
C ASN A 249 10.30 -9.82 10.35
N SER A 250 9.30 -8.96 10.17
CA SER A 250 7.90 -9.37 10.19
C SER A 250 7.53 -10.25 9.00
N LEU A 251 8.06 -9.96 7.81
CA LEU A 251 7.88 -10.78 6.60
C LEU A 251 8.50 -12.16 6.76
N ILE A 252 9.76 -12.25 7.17
CA ILE A 252 10.46 -13.54 7.30
C ILE A 252 9.83 -14.38 8.40
N THR A 253 9.52 -13.78 9.54
CA THR A 253 8.96 -14.53 10.68
C THR A 253 7.57 -15.08 10.35
N SER A 254 6.68 -14.26 9.77
CA SER A 254 5.35 -14.72 9.34
C SER A 254 5.43 -15.78 8.25
N PHE A 255 6.36 -15.65 7.29
CA PHE A 255 6.62 -16.65 6.25
C PHE A 255 7.04 -18.00 6.85
N ILE A 256 7.98 -18.01 7.80
CA ILE A 256 8.46 -19.24 8.44
C ILE A 256 7.33 -19.92 9.23
N ILE A 257 6.62 -19.15 10.07
CA ILE A 257 5.50 -19.69 10.86
C ILE A 257 4.42 -20.26 9.94
N GLN A 258 4.07 -19.52 8.88
CA GLN A 258 3.08 -19.98 7.90
C GLN A 258 3.54 -21.23 7.16
N ALA A 259 4.80 -21.30 6.72
CA ALA A 259 5.34 -22.46 6.03
C ALA A 259 5.23 -23.72 6.92
N ILE A 260 5.56 -23.60 8.21
CA ILE A 260 5.43 -24.69 9.18
C ILE A 260 3.96 -25.12 9.32
N PHE A 261 3.04 -24.19 9.56
CA PHE A 261 1.61 -24.51 9.66
C PHE A 261 1.03 -25.09 8.37
N SER A 262 1.52 -24.62 7.22
CA SER A 262 1.11 -25.08 5.91
C SER A 262 1.46 -26.55 5.69
N ILE A 263 2.71 -26.91 5.99
CA ILE A 263 3.21 -28.27 5.84
C ILE A 263 2.53 -29.23 6.84
N LEU A 264 2.33 -28.79 8.08
CA LEU A 264 1.84 -29.66 9.16
C LEU A 264 0.32 -29.83 9.16
N PHE A 265 -0.46 -28.77 8.90
CA PHE A 265 -1.89 -28.74 9.15
C PHE A 265 -2.70 -28.27 7.94
N ILE A 266 -2.43 -27.07 7.42
CA ILE A 266 -3.32 -26.39 6.47
C ILE A 266 -3.43 -27.16 5.15
N ARG A 267 -2.32 -27.72 4.64
CA ARG A 267 -2.35 -28.52 3.40
C ARG A 267 -3.25 -29.76 3.54
N LYS A 268 -3.22 -30.41 4.70
CA LYS A 268 -4.07 -31.58 4.97
C LYS A 268 -5.52 -31.18 5.11
N GLU A 269 -5.81 -30.08 5.80
CA GLU A 269 -7.16 -29.54 5.95
C GLU A 269 -7.79 -29.19 4.60
N ILE A 270 -7.06 -28.47 3.73
CA ILE A 270 -7.53 -28.11 2.39
C ILE A 270 -7.72 -29.34 1.51
N LYS A 271 -6.83 -30.33 1.58
CA LYS A 271 -7.00 -31.57 0.83
C LYS A 271 -8.26 -32.32 1.27
N ASN A 272 -8.46 -32.50 2.57
CA ASN A 272 -9.65 -33.16 3.12
C ASN A 272 -10.96 -32.44 2.72
N LEU A 273 -10.96 -31.11 2.67
CA LEU A 273 -12.13 -30.33 2.22
C LEU A 273 -12.49 -30.54 0.75
N ASN A 274 -11.52 -30.96 -0.08
CA ASN A 274 -11.67 -31.11 -1.52
C ASN A 274 -11.56 -32.57 -1.99
N GLU A 275 -11.39 -33.55 -1.09
CA GLU A 275 -11.36 -34.99 -1.43
C GLU A 275 -12.65 -35.43 -2.16
N ASP A 276 -13.79 -34.83 -1.81
CA ASP A 276 -15.09 -35.07 -2.44
C ASP A 276 -15.25 -34.42 -3.84
N ILE A 277 -14.32 -33.57 -4.28
CA ILE A 277 -14.40 -32.80 -5.54
C ILE A 277 -13.50 -33.43 -6.63
N SER A 278 -13.08 -34.68 -6.43
CA SER A 278 -12.11 -35.36 -7.28
C SER A 278 -12.67 -35.85 -8.63
N VAL A 279 -13.32 -35.00 -9.44
CA VAL A 279 -13.44 -35.22 -10.90
C VAL A 279 -13.50 -33.87 -11.64
N GLU A 280 -12.53 -33.68 -12.55
CA GLU A 280 -12.52 -32.73 -13.68
C GLU A 280 -12.40 -31.21 -13.41
N ALA A 281 -11.18 -30.68 -13.54
CA ALA A 281 -10.85 -29.54 -14.42
C ALA A 281 -9.35 -29.16 -14.29
N PRO A 282 -8.70 -28.66 -15.35
CA PRO A 282 -7.25 -28.62 -15.45
C PRO A 282 -6.61 -27.60 -14.52
N ILE A 283 -5.39 -27.92 -14.11
CA ILE A 283 -4.42 -26.99 -13.50
C ILE A 283 -4.15 -25.90 -14.55
N VAL A 284 -4.44 -24.64 -14.21
CA VAL A 284 -4.05 -23.45 -15.00
C VAL A 284 -2.90 -22.76 -14.29
#